data_AF-A0A4Y7LND4-F1
#
_entry.id   AF-A0A4Y7LND4-F1
#
_cell.length_a   1.000
_cell.length_b   1.000
_cell.length_c   1.000
_cell.angle_alpha   90.00
_cell.angle_beta   90.00
_cell.angle_gamma   90.00
#
_symmetry.space_group_name_H-M   'P 1'
#
loop_
_entity.id
_entity.type
_entity.pdbx_description
1 polymer ?
#
loop_
_entity_poly.entity_id
_entity_poly.type
_entity_poly.pdbx_seq_one_letter_code
_entity_poly.pdbx_strand_id
1 'polypeptide(L)'
;MQREEKQLEAALDSLLQRIGDLKMSIQSLIMKLECDSRLNWPSVLDSYAVISGQMNTLLKVMKNDKTPPLRNLICLPLMLNPDIDEELRQMTEDRIKSLSHEVTPDLLRTKPDPDVEQRTNQFEQRAMQVAPEPAQKQINALNKVVGHVLDQIQHSRDDWETEANVRAAASQTSNANDTHALIAAVGLGKNLKPIPISVPPQPGILIVFLQIITKFIISIVYQVQAGNFPSNKRNCKVQSLLYCWYHYQTAAAAAKSKKNSINFASQSSRKARRAADGAGARTTVSVSA
;
A
#
# COMPACT_ATOMS: atom_id res chain seq x y z
N MET A 1 38.17 24.31 -15.67
CA MET A 1 38.89 23.60 -14.59
C MET A 1 38.24 23.79 -13.23
N GLN A 2 38.53 24.83 -12.43
CA GLN A 2 38.08 24.87 -11.02
C GLN A 2 36.55 24.80 -10.80
N ARG A 3 35.76 25.34 -11.74
CA ARG A 3 34.29 25.22 -11.71
C ARG A 3 33.79 23.81 -12.06
N GLU A 4 34.47 23.13 -12.98
CA GLU A 4 34.10 21.79 -13.44
C GLU A 4 34.49 20.74 -12.39
N GLU A 5 35.64 20.90 -11.74
CA GLU A 5 36.07 20.08 -10.61
C GLU A 5 35.07 20.18 -9.45
N LYS A 6 34.69 21.40 -9.07
CA LYS A 6 33.69 21.61 -8.01
C LYS A 6 32.31 21.05 -8.36
N GLN A 7 31.93 21.08 -9.64
CA GLN A 7 30.69 20.46 -10.11
C GLN A 7 30.77 18.94 -10.09
N LEU A 8 31.94 18.37 -10.42
CA LEU A 8 32.21 16.95 -10.34
C LEU A 8 32.17 16.45 -8.89
N GLU A 9 32.84 17.12 -7.97
CA GLU A 9 32.80 16.81 -6.53
C GLU A 9 31.35 16.82 -6.00
N ALA A 10 30.60 17.88 -6.25
CA ALA A 10 29.21 17.97 -5.82
C ALA A 10 28.31 16.87 -6.44
N ALA A 11 28.60 16.45 -7.67
CA ALA A 11 27.89 15.34 -8.31
C ALA A 11 28.26 13.99 -7.67
N LEU A 12 29.55 13.78 -7.35
CA LEU A 12 30.04 12.58 -6.69
C LEU A 12 29.48 12.44 -5.27
N ASP A 13 29.46 13.52 -4.48
CA ASP A 13 28.88 13.53 -3.13
C ASP A 13 27.39 13.16 -3.16
N SER A 14 26.65 13.74 -4.11
CA SER A 14 25.24 13.42 -4.33
C SER A 14 25.04 11.95 -4.70
N LEU A 15 25.89 11.39 -5.56
CA LEU A 15 25.83 9.97 -5.94
C LEU A 15 26.18 9.06 -4.77
N LEU A 16 27.25 9.36 -4.03
CA LEU A 16 27.67 8.60 -2.85
C LEU A 16 26.57 8.56 -1.79
N GLN A 17 25.92 9.69 -1.52
CA GLN A 17 24.81 9.75 -0.58
C GLN A 17 23.65 8.84 -1.03
N ARG A 18 23.28 8.85 -2.31
CA ARG A 18 22.20 8.00 -2.84
C ARG A 18 22.54 6.51 -2.82
N ILE A 19 23.79 6.16 -3.09
CA ILE A 19 24.28 4.78 -2.99
C ILE A 19 24.28 4.32 -1.53
N GLY A 20 24.67 5.20 -0.60
CA GLY A 20 24.59 4.95 0.85
C GLY A 20 23.17 4.66 1.33
N ASP A 21 22.20 5.50 0.93
CA ASP A 21 20.78 5.31 1.25
C ASP A 21 20.26 3.94 0.74
N LEU A 22 20.64 3.57 -0.50
CA LEU A 22 20.27 2.30 -1.12
C LEU A 22 20.88 1.11 -0.39
N LYS A 23 22.18 1.21 -0.05
CA LYS A 23 22.90 0.19 0.71
C LYS A 23 22.23 -0.09 2.05
N MET A 24 21.93 0.96 2.83
CA MET A 24 21.25 0.80 4.13
C MET A 24 19.87 0.15 3.97
N SER A 25 19.15 0.50 2.90
CA SER A 25 17.82 -0.07 2.65
C SER A 25 17.88 -1.55 2.26
N ILE A 26 18.88 -1.95 1.48
CA ILE A 26 19.15 -3.37 1.16
C ILE A 26 19.56 -4.13 2.42
N GLN A 27 20.48 -3.59 3.22
CA GLN A 27 20.92 -4.21 4.48
C GLN A 27 19.73 -4.39 5.43
N SER A 28 18.87 -3.39 5.57
CA SER A 28 17.65 -3.49 6.37
C SER A 28 16.71 -4.59 5.87
N LEU A 29 16.55 -4.73 4.55
CA LEU A 29 15.75 -5.81 3.97
C LEU A 29 16.36 -7.18 4.25
N ILE A 30 17.67 -7.35 4.07
CA ILE A 30 18.38 -8.62 4.36
C ILE A 30 18.20 -8.98 5.82
N MET A 31 18.43 -8.05 6.75
CA MET A 31 18.23 -8.28 8.19
C MET A 31 16.79 -8.71 8.51
N LYS A 32 15.78 -8.11 7.85
CA LYS A 32 14.39 -8.54 8.02
C LYS A 32 14.14 -9.96 7.50
N LEU A 33 14.76 -10.33 6.37
CA LEU A 33 14.63 -11.67 5.80
C LEU A 33 15.30 -12.74 6.65
N GLU A 34 16.44 -12.41 7.27
CA GLU A 34 17.25 -13.35 8.05
C GLU A 34 16.80 -13.48 9.51
N CYS A 35 16.36 -12.38 10.13
CA CYS A 35 16.01 -12.37 11.56
C CYS A 35 14.53 -12.64 11.83
N ASP A 36 13.62 -12.37 10.90
CA ASP A 36 12.18 -12.49 11.16
C ASP A 36 11.66 -13.91 10.90
N SER A 37 11.41 -14.65 11.97
CA SER A 37 10.85 -16.01 11.93
C SER A 37 9.46 -16.10 11.29
N ARG A 38 8.72 -14.99 11.20
CA ARG A 38 7.39 -14.93 10.56
C ARG A 38 7.32 -13.77 9.58
N LEU A 39 7.90 -14.01 8.41
CA LEU A 39 7.97 -13.03 7.34
C LEU A 39 6.60 -12.42 6.99
N ASN A 40 6.44 -11.12 7.25
CA ASN A 40 5.25 -10.37 6.84
C ASN A 40 5.42 -9.85 5.41
N TRP A 41 4.79 -10.52 4.43
CA TRP A 41 4.93 -10.18 3.01
C TRP A 41 4.59 -8.72 2.64
N PRO A 42 3.51 -8.10 3.16
CA PRO A 42 3.29 -6.66 3.04
C PRO A 42 4.49 -5.79 3.42
N SER A 43 5.15 -6.10 4.55
CA SER A 43 6.32 -5.33 4.98
C SER A 43 7.54 -5.52 4.07
N VAL A 44 7.70 -6.70 3.47
CA VAL A 44 8.77 -6.97 2.50
C VAL A 44 8.50 -6.18 1.20
N LEU A 45 7.25 -6.15 0.74
CA LEU A 45 6.84 -5.36 -0.42
C LEU A 45 7.06 -3.86 -0.20
N ASP A 46 6.76 -3.34 0.99
CA ASP A 46 7.02 -1.94 1.33
C ASP A 46 8.53 -1.64 1.27
N SER A 47 9.37 -2.51 1.82
CA SER A 47 10.83 -2.38 1.72
C SER A 47 11.32 -2.46 0.27
N TYR A 48 10.75 -3.33 -0.56
CA TYR A 48 11.06 -3.41 -1.98
C TYR A 48 10.64 -2.14 -2.75
N ALA A 49 9.47 -1.58 -2.43
CA ALA A 49 8.99 -0.33 -3.03
C ALA A 49 9.94 0.84 -2.72
N VAL A 50 10.47 0.92 -1.50
CA VAL A 50 11.48 1.93 -1.13
C VAL A 50 12.76 1.77 -1.94
N ILE A 51 13.30 0.54 -2.04
CA ILE A 51 14.51 0.25 -2.84
C ILE A 51 14.29 0.63 -4.30
N SER A 52 13.14 0.29 -4.87
CA SER A 52 12.78 0.67 -6.25
C SER A 52 12.69 2.19 -6.43
N GLY A 53 12.12 2.92 -5.47
CA GLY A 53 12.08 4.37 -5.47
C GLY A 53 13.46 5.03 -5.40
N GLN A 54 14.33 4.51 -4.53
CA GLN A 54 15.71 4.97 -4.39
C GLN A 54 16.52 4.71 -5.68
N MET A 55 16.39 3.53 -6.29
CA MET A 55 17.03 3.21 -7.57
C MET A 55 16.59 4.16 -8.69
N ASN A 56 15.29 4.45 -8.78
CA ASN A 56 14.78 5.42 -9.75
C ASN A 56 15.31 6.84 -9.49
N THR A 57 15.51 7.19 -8.22
CA THR A 57 16.08 8.49 -7.84
C THR A 57 17.56 8.56 -8.23
N LEU A 58 18.34 7.50 -8.00
CA LEU A 58 19.72 7.39 -8.45
C LEU A 58 19.83 7.56 -9.97
N LEU A 59 18.97 6.87 -10.74
CA LEU A 59 18.91 7.01 -12.20
C LEU A 59 18.58 8.43 -12.65
N LYS A 60 17.70 9.15 -11.94
CA LYS A 60 17.38 10.55 -12.24
C LYS A 60 18.57 11.47 -11.97
N VAL A 61 19.33 11.23 -10.89
CA VAL A 61 20.54 12.01 -10.58
C VAL A 61 21.59 11.79 -11.66
N MET A 62 21.82 10.56 -12.10
CA MET A 62 22.79 10.24 -13.18
C MET A 62 22.41 10.82 -14.55
N LYS A 63 21.12 11.06 -14.79
CA LYS A 63 20.60 11.64 -16.05
C LYS A 63 20.44 13.16 -15.98
N ASN A 64 20.79 13.79 -14.86
CA ASN A 64 20.59 15.21 -14.65
C ASN A 64 21.62 16.03 -15.43
N ASP A 65 21.21 17.16 -16.02
CA ASP A 65 22.12 18.09 -16.70
C ASP A 65 23.16 18.70 -15.77
N LYS A 66 22.91 18.69 -14.45
CA LYS A 66 23.87 19.15 -13.43
C LYS A 66 25.02 18.17 -13.18
N THR A 67 24.87 16.90 -13.54
CA THR A 67 25.97 15.94 -13.43
C THR A 67 26.86 16.07 -14.66
N PRO A 68 28.18 16.31 -14.50
CA PRO A 68 29.08 16.35 -15.64
C PRO A 68 29.06 15.01 -16.37
N PRO A 69 29.36 14.97 -17.68
CA PRO A 69 29.32 13.73 -18.45
C PRO A 69 30.42 12.77 -17.98
N LEU A 70 30.07 11.91 -17.00
CA LEU A 70 30.97 10.93 -16.40
C LEU A 70 31.55 9.95 -17.43
N ARG A 71 30.86 9.75 -18.56
CA ARG A 71 31.34 8.93 -19.69
C ARG A 71 32.65 9.43 -20.31
N ASN A 72 32.98 10.71 -20.13
CA ASN A 72 34.22 11.31 -20.66
C ASN A 72 35.38 11.22 -19.65
N LEU A 73 35.12 10.72 -18.44
CA LEU A 73 36.11 10.58 -17.38
C LEU A 73 36.45 9.11 -17.20
N ILE A 74 37.73 8.82 -17.01
CA ILE A 74 38.24 7.46 -16.78
C ILE A 74 38.85 7.43 -15.38
N CYS A 75 38.51 6.40 -14.61
CA CYS A 75 39.16 6.14 -13.33
C CYS A 75 40.40 5.27 -13.59
N LEU A 76 41.57 5.77 -13.21
CA LEU A 76 42.83 5.04 -13.29
C LEU A 76 43.53 5.07 -11.92
N PRO A 77 43.95 3.92 -11.37
CA PRO A 77 44.77 3.91 -10.17
C PRO A 77 46.15 4.50 -10.50
N LEU A 78 46.54 5.57 -9.80
CA LEU A 78 47.84 6.23 -10.00
C LEU A 78 48.98 5.51 -9.28
N MET A 79 48.68 4.93 -8.12
CA MET A 79 49.62 4.20 -7.28
C MET A 79 48.87 3.08 -6.57
N LEU A 80 49.49 1.90 -6.51
CA LEU A 80 48.98 0.76 -5.75
C LEU A 80 49.77 0.67 -4.46
N ASN A 81 49.06 0.56 -3.34
CA ASN A 81 49.66 0.45 -2.02
C ASN A 81 49.16 -0.84 -1.35
N PRO A 82 50.03 -1.82 -1.07
CA PRO A 82 49.65 -3.03 -0.36
C PRO A 82 49.44 -2.79 1.15
N ASP A 83 49.92 -1.67 1.69
CA ASP A 83 49.76 -1.32 3.09
C ASP A 83 48.28 -1.09 3.44
N ILE A 84 47.95 -1.40 4.69
CA ILE A 84 46.59 -1.25 5.19
C ILE A 84 46.25 0.24 5.28
N ASP A 85 45.20 0.62 4.56
CA ASP A 85 44.63 1.96 4.61
C ASP A 85 43.41 1.94 5.53
N GLU A 86 43.50 2.64 6.67
CA GLU A 86 42.44 2.69 7.68
C GLU A 86 41.21 3.47 7.19
N GLU A 87 41.41 4.50 6.37
CA GLU A 87 40.31 5.29 5.80
C GLU A 87 39.53 4.46 4.78
N LEU A 88 40.25 3.75 3.90
CA LEU A 88 39.66 2.81 2.96
C LEU A 88 38.93 1.68 3.68
N ARG A 89 39.53 1.15 4.74
CA ARG A 89 38.94 0.09 5.56
C ARG A 89 37.63 0.56 6.21
N GLN A 90 37.62 1.77 6.74
CA GLN A 90 36.43 2.37 7.35
C GLN A 90 35.31 2.61 6.31
N MET A 91 35.64 3.19 5.16
CA MET A 91 34.66 3.49 4.11
C MET A 91 34.06 2.22 3.46
N THR A 92 34.86 1.16 3.35
CA THR A 92 34.44 -0.10 2.73
C THR A 92 33.85 -1.11 3.72
N GLU A 93 33.72 -0.74 5.00
CA GLU A 93 33.26 -1.62 6.09
C GLU A 93 34.07 -2.93 6.12
N ASP A 94 35.39 -2.81 6.20
CA ASP A 94 36.35 -3.91 6.26
C ASP A 94 36.40 -4.83 5.02
N ARG A 95 35.66 -4.51 3.95
CA ARG A 95 35.67 -5.29 2.71
C ARG A 95 36.98 -5.19 1.94
N ILE A 96 37.60 -4.01 1.95
CA ILE A 96 38.87 -3.76 1.25
C ILE A 96 39.83 -3.10 2.23
N LYS A 97 40.98 -3.74 2.43
CA LYS A 97 41.99 -3.30 3.40
C LYS A 97 43.16 -2.56 2.73
N SER A 98 43.41 -2.84 1.46
CA SER A 98 44.46 -2.20 0.67
C SER A 98 44.16 -2.24 -0.83
N LEU A 99 44.71 -1.28 -1.58
CA LEU A 99 44.63 -1.22 -3.04
C LEU A 99 45.84 -1.94 -3.65
N SER A 100 45.81 -3.27 -3.58
CA SER A 100 46.82 -4.16 -4.14
C SER A 100 46.48 -4.61 -5.56
N HIS A 101 47.47 -5.13 -6.28
CA HIS A 101 47.31 -5.68 -7.64
C HIS A 101 46.26 -6.79 -7.75
N GLU A 102 45.95 -7.48 -6.64
CA GLU A 102 44.95 -8.55 -6.60
C GLU A 102 43.52 -8.00 -6.57
N VAL A 103 43.28 -6.92 -5.82
CA VAL A 103 41.91 -6.42 -5.54
C VAL A 103 41.47 -5.33 -6.52
N THR A 104 42.40 -4.52 -7.00
CA THR A 104 42.10 -3.39 -7.89
C THR A 104 41.36 -3.80 -9.18
N PRO A 105 41.72 -4.91 -9.87
CA PRO A 105 40.97 -5.34 -11.06
C PRO A 105 39.50 -5.64 -10.78
N ASP A 106 39.20 -6.25 -9.63
CA ASP A 106 37.84 -6.57 -9.22
C ASP A 106 37.07 -5.33 -8.79
N LEU A 107 37.72 -4.38 -8.10
CA LEU A 107 37.10 -3.12 -7.68
C LEU A 107 36.73 -2.23 -8.88
N LEU A 108 37.59 -2.18 -9.90
CA LEU A 108 37.40 -1.37 -11.10
C LEU A 108 36.70 -2.13 -12.23
N ARG A 109 36.16 -3.31 -11.95
CA ARG A 109 35.49 -4.13 -12.95
C ARG A 109 34.24 -3.42 -13.47
N THR A 110 34.22 -3.14 -14.78
CA THR A 110 33.06 -2.59 -15.49
C THR A 110 32.24 -3.66 -16.22
N LYS A 111 32.76 -4.89 -16.31
CA LYS A 111 32.07 -6.00 -16.96
C LYS A 111 30.88 -6.45 -16.10
N PRO A 112 29.64 -6.46 -16.63
CA PRO A 112 28.45 -6.88 -15.89
C PRO A 112 28.51 -8.38 -15.52
N ASP A 113 27.61 -8.79 -14.63
CA ASP A 113 27.45 -10.19 -14.26
C ASP A 113 27.05 -11.05 -15.46
N PRO A 114 27.46 -12.33 -15.50
CA PRO A 114 27.22 -13.22 -16.64
C PRO A 114 25.73 -13.36 -17.00
N ASP A 115 24.84 -13.40 -16.00
CA ASP A 115 23.40 -13.48 -16.22
C ASP A 115 22.84 -12.21 -16.87
N VAL A 116 23.37 -11.04 -16.50
CA VAL A 116 22.98 -9.75 -17.08
C VAL A 116 23.54 -9.63 -18.49
N GLU A 117 24.80 -10.03 -18.72
CA GLU A 117 25.43 -10.10 -20.04
C GLU A 117 24.63 -11.00 -20.99
N GLN A 118 24.25 -12.19 -20.54
CA GLN A 118 23.44 -13.11 -21.34
C GLN A 118 22.09 -12.51 -21.72
N ARG A 119 21.39 -11.86 -20.77
CA ARG A 119 20.11 -11.20 -21.05
C ARG A 119 20.27 -10.02 -22.02
N THR A 120 21.30 -9.20 -21.84
CA THR A 120 21.60 -8.08 -22.76
C THR A 120 21.88 -8.61 -24.16
N ASN A 121 22.70 -9.64 -24.31
CA ASN A 121 22.98 -10.27 -25.60
C ASN A 121 21.71 -10.85 -26.24
N GLN A 122 20.80 -11.45 -25.47
CA GLN A 122 19.50 -11.90 -25.99
C GLN A 122 18.65 -10.73 -26.52
N PHE A 123 18.65 -9.59 -25.83
CA PHE A 123 17.93 -8.40 -26.30
C PHE A 123 18.60 -7.77 -27.54
N GLU A 124 19.93 -7.72 -27.58
CA GLU A 124 20.67 -7.23 -28.75
C GLU A 124 20.42 -8.11 -29.98
N GLN A 125 20.46 -9.45 -29.83
CA GLN A 125 20.14 -10.38 -30.92
C GLN A 125 18.72 -10.18 -31.44
N ARG A 126 17.74 -9.97 -30.55
CA ARG A 126 16.36 -9.66 -30.94
C ARG A 126 16.26 -8.31 -31.64
N ALA A 127 17.01 -7.31 -31.18
CA ALA A 127 17.03 -5.98 -31.79
C ALA A 127 17.61 -6.02 -33.22
N MET A 128 18.66 -6.82 -33.46
CA MET A 128 19.27 -7.00 -34.79
C MET A 128 18.33 -7.65 -35.82
N GLN A 129 17.31 -8.40 -35.37
CA GLN A 129 16.32 -9.03 -36.25
C GLN A 129 15.29 -8.03 -36.81
N VAL A 130 15.21 -6.83 -36.24
CA VAL A 130 14.23 -5.81 -36.66
C VAL A 130 14.95 -4.68 -37.40
N ALA A 131 14.53 -4.39 -38.63
CA ALA A 131 15.08 -3.27 -39.39
C ALA A 131 14.78 -1.93 -38.67
N PRO A 132 15.73 -0.97 -38.66
CA PRO A 132 15.62 0.25 -37.85
C PRO A 132 14.46 1.17 -38.27
N GLU A 133 14.14 1.23 -39.57
CA GLU A 133 13.06 2.08 -40.09
C GLU A 133 11.65 1.64 -39.62
N PRO A 134 11.21 0.37 -39.79
CA PRO A 134 9.93 -0.06 -39.25
C PRO A 134 9.91 -0.06 -37.71
N ALA A 135 11.03 -0.32 -37.03
CA ALA A 135 11.12 -0.24 -35.58
C ALA A 135 10.79 1.17 -35.07
N GLN A 136 11.38 2.22 -35.67
CA GLN A 136 11.12 3.59 -35.24
C GLN A 136 9.66 4.01 -35.48
N LYS A 137 9.06 3.59 -36.60
CA LYS A 137 7.63 3.83 -36.87
C LYS A 137 6.74 3.16 -35.82
N GLN A 138 7.05 1.92 -35.43
CA GLN A 138 6.33 1.21 -34.38
C GLN A 138 6.50 1.85 -33.00
N ILE A 139 7.72 2.27 -32.63
CA ILE A 139 7.99 2.98 -31.38
C ILE A 139 7.16 4.28 -31.31
N ASN A 140 7.15 5.08 -32.37
CA ASN A 140 6.40 6.32 -32.41
C ASN A 140 4.88 6.09 -32.31
N ALA A 141 4.36 5.05 -32.98
CA ALA A 141 2.95 4.69 -32.90
C ALA A 141 2.57 4.23 -31.48
N LEU A 142 3.39 3.37 -30.86
CA LEU A 142 3.17 2.90 -29.49
C LEU A 142 3.23 4.04 -28.47
N ASN A 143 4.21 4.94 -28.60
CA ASN A 143 4.31 6.11 -27.72
C ASN A 143 3.08 7.01 -27.81
N LYS A 144 2.49 7.19 -29.01
CA LYS A 144 1.23 7.93 -29.17
C LYS A 144 0.06 7.25 -28.48
N VAL A 145 -0.04 5.92 -28.60
CA VAL A 145 -1.11 5.15 -27.93
C VAL A 145 -0.96 5.21 -26.42
N VAL A 146 0.26 5.01 -25.90
CA VAL A 146 0.55 5.10 -24.46
C VAL A 146 0.25 6.50 -23.94
N GLY A 147 0.69 7.54 -24.65
CA GLY A 147 0.37 8.93 -24.32
C GLY A 147 -1.13 9.18 -24.24
N HIS A 148 -1.88 8.78 -25.27
CA HIS A 148 -3.33 8.96 -25.29
C HIS A 148 -4.04 8.23 -24.14
N VAL A 149 -3.61 7.02 -23.80
CA VAL A 149 -4.18 6.27 -22.66
C VAL A 149 -3.84 6.96 -21.33
N LEU A 150 -2.62 7.49 -21.19
CA LEU A 150 -2.24 8.25 -20.00
C LEU A 150 -3.08 9.52 -19.86
N ASP A 151 -3.29 10.26 -20.96
CA ASP A 151 -4.12 11.47 -20.99
C ASP A 151 -5.57 11.15 -20.60
N GLN A 152 -6.14 10.06 -21.11
CA GLN A 152 -7.47 9.60 -20.73
C GLN A 152 -7.58 9.29 -19.24
N ILE A 153 -6.56 8.63 -18.66
CA ILE A 153 -6.52 8.31 -17.23
C ILE A 153 -6.40 9.59 -16.40
N GLN A 154 -5.54 10.52 -16.81
CA GLN A 154 -5.37 11.81 -16.13
C GLN A 154 -6.65 12.64 -16.17
N HIS A 155 -7.28 12.76 -17.34
CA HIS A 155 -8.56 13.46 -17.47
C HIS A 155 -9.65 12.85 -16.60
N SER A 156 -9.77 11.50 -16.61
CA SER A 156 -10.74 10.80 -15.76
C SER A 156 -10.49 11.04 -14.27
N ARG A 157 -9.23 11.12 -13.83
CA ARG A 157 -8.87 11.43 -12.45
C ARG A 157 -9.27 12.87 -12.09
N ASP A 158 -8.94 13.83 -12.94
CA ASP A 158 -9.22 15.25 -12.71
C ASP A 158 -10.74 15.52 -12.68
N ASP A 159 -11.51 14.82 -13.51
CA ASP A 159 -12.98 14.85 -13.48
C ASP A 159 -13.53 14.30 -12.16
N TRP A 160 -12.99 13.18 -11.65
CA TRP A 160 -13.38 12.62 -10.35
C TRP A 160 -13.01 13.53 -9.17
N GLU A 161 -11.84 14.17 -9.21
CA GLU A 161 -11.43 15.15 -8.20
C GLU A 161 -12.32 16.39 -8.24
N THR A 162 -12.68 16.86 -9.44
CA THR A 162 -13.60 17.99 -9.64
C THR A 162 -15.00 17.65 -9.14
N GLU A 163 -15.57 16.49 -9.49
CA GLU A 163 -16.88 16.04 -9.01
C GLU A 163 -16.88 15.79 -7.50
N ALA A 164 -15.79 15.29 -6.92
CA ALA A 164 -15.62 15.14 -5.47
C ALA A 164 -15.60 16.50 -4.76
N ASN A 165 -14.88 17.50 -5.31
CA ASN A 165 -14.86 18.85 -4.78
C ASN A 165 -16.21 19.56 -4.91
N VAL A 166 -16.92 19.39 -6.03
CA VAL A 166 -18.28 19.91 -6.19
C VAL A 166 -19.25 19.26 -5.20
N ARG A 167 -19.14 17.95 -4.96
CA ARG A 167 -19.93 17.26 -3.91
C ARG A 167 -19.58 17.72 -2.49
N ALA A 168 -18.32 18.04 -2.23
CA ALA A 168 -17.87 18.56 -0.93
C ALA A 168 -18.27 20.03 -0.71
N ALA A 169 -18.35 20.83 -1.78
CA ALA A 169 -18.74 22.24 -1.75
C ALA A 169 -20.25 22.48 -1.96
N ALA A 170 -21.01 21.46 -2.37
CA ALA A 170 -22.46 21.51 -2.44
C ALA A 170 -23.01 21.85 -1.06
N SER A 171 -23.77 22.94 -0.97
CA SER A 171 -24.48 23.31 0.26
C SER A 171 -25.32 22.13 0.72
N GLN A 172 -25.24 21.82 2.01
CA GLN A 172 -25.90 20.68 2.61
C GLN A 172 -27.40 20.69 2.27
N THR A 173 -27.80 19.83 1.33
CA THR A 173 -29.18 19.74 0.82
C THR A 173 -30.12 19.01 1.78
N SER A 174 -29.58 18.45 2.86
CA SER A 174 -30.34 17.73 3.89
C SER A 174 -29.94 18.20 5.28
N ASN A 175 -30.90 18.73 6.03
CA ASN A 175 -30.70 19.06 7.44
C ASN A 175 -30.78 17.77 8.28
N ALA A 176 -29.66 17.42 8.93
CA ALA A 176 -29.58 16.24 9.78
C ALA A 176 -30.59 16.30 10.94
N ASN A 177 -30.86 17.48 11.48
CA ASN A 177 -31.84 17.66 12.56
C ASN A 177 -33.27 17.39 12.10
N ASP A 178 -33.65 17.84 10.91
CA ASP A 178 -34.98 17.56 10.35
C ASP A 178 -35.13 16.07 10.02
N THR A 179 -34.05 15.44 9.56
CA THR A 179 -34.01 13.99 9.33
C THR A 179 -34.18 13.22 10.63
N HIS A 180 -33.50 13.63 11.71
CA HIS A 180 -33.67 13.03 13.04
C HIS A 180 -35.05 13.29 13.64
N ALA A 181 -35.64 14.47 13.41
CA ALA A 181 -36.99 14.80 13.86
C ALA A 181 -38.05 13.95 13.13
N LEU A 182 -37.91 13.76 11.82
CA LEU A 182 -38.75 12.85 11.03
C LEU A 182 -38.61 11.40 11.50
N ILE A 183 -37.38 10.92 11.71
CA ILE A 183 -37.15 9.55 12.24
C ILE A 183 -37.76 9.40 13.63
N ALA A 184 -37.67 10.42 14.49
CA ALA A 184 -38.28 10.39 15.82
C ALA A 184 -39.82 10.49 15.78
N ALA A 185 -40.39 11.24 14.83
CA ALA A 185 -41.84 11.31 14.62
C ALA A 185 -42.39 10.00 14.05
N VAL A 186 -41.70 9.38 13.09
CA VAL A 186 -42.13 8.12 12.44
C VAL A 186 -41.87 6.90 13.33
N GLY A 187 -40.72 6.84 14.00
CA GLY A 187 -40.32 5.68 14.81
C GLY A 187 -40.82 5.72 16.26
N LEU A 188 -40.95 6.92 16.85
CA LEU A 188 -41.30 7.11 18.27
C LEU A 188 -42.57 7.95 18.48
N GLY A 189 -43.20 8.47 17.41
CA GLY A 189 -44.41 9.29 17.51
C GLY A 189 -44.23 10.67 18.14
N LYS A 190 -42.99 11.11 18.39
CA LYS A 190 -42.74 12.40 19.06
C LYS A 190 -43.23 13.57 18.19
N ASN A 191 -44.07 14.43 18.77
CA ASN A 191 -44.74 15.61 18.19
C ASN A 191 -46.02 15.37 17.35
N LEU A 192 -46.58 14.16 17.33
CA LEU A 192 -47.92 13.96 16.78
C LEU A 192 -48.96 14.17 17.90
N LYS A 193 -49.86 15.16 17.74
CA LYS A 193 -50.99 15.36 18.66
C LYS A 193 -51.87 14.10 18.59
N PRO A 194 -52.12 13.40 19.71
CA PRO A 194 -52.97 12.21 19.71
C PRO A 194 -54.41 12.64 19.45
N ILE A 195 -54.95 12.31 18.28
CA ILE A 195 -56.38 12.28 18.03
C ILE A 195 -56.89 10.97 18.67
N PRO A 196 -57.91 10.99 19.55
CA PRO A 196 -58.41 9.78 20.17
C PRO A 196 -59.24 9.02 19.13
N ILE A 197 -58.62 8.05 18.44
CA ILE A 197 -59.34 7.04 17.68
C ILE A 197 -58.80 5.68 18.10
N SER A 198 -59.68 4.94 18.77
CA SER A 198 -59.54 3.52 19.08
C SER A 198 -59.39 2.70 17.80
N VAL A 199 -58.19 2.16 17.54
CA VAL A 199 -57.99 1.05 16.60
C VAL A 199 -56.94 0.09 17.18
N PRO A 200 -57.21 -1.23 17.26
CA PRO A 200 -56.28 -2.22 17.82
C PRO A 200 -55.03 -2.40 16.96
N PRO A 201 -53.89 -2.86 17.53
CA PRO A 201 -52.59 -2.83 16.90
C PRO A 201 -52.47 -3.94 15.84
N GLN A 202 -52.28 -3.57 14.57
CA GLN A 202 -51.87 -4.53 13.54
C GLN A 202 -50.34 -4.49 13.35
N PRO A 203 -49.65 -5.64 13.48
CA PRO A 203 -48.22 -5.76 13.24
C PRO A 203 -47.94 -5.86 11.72
N GLY A 204 -48.11 -4.76 10.98
CA GLY A 204 -47.94 -4.74 9.52
C GLY A 204 -46.68 -4.03 9.02
N ILE A 205 -46.28 -2.92 9.65
CA ILE A 205 -45.31 -1.99 9.04
C ILE A 205 -43.87 -2.49 9.12
N LEU A 206 -43.50 -3.21 10.18
CA LEU A 206 -42.16 -3.81 10.33
C LEU A 206 -41.91 -4.95 9.33
N ILE A 207 -42.96 -5.65 8.90
CA ILE A 207 -42.87 -6.72 7.90
C ILE A 207 -42.65 -6.13 6.50
N VAL A 208 -43.32 -5.02 6.18
CA VAL A 208 -43.15 -4.34 4.88
C VAL A 208 -41.73 -3.78 4.72
N PHE A 209 -41.15 -3.20 5.78
CA PHE A 209 -39.76 -2.71 5.75
C PHE A 209 -38.74 -3.84 5.62
N LEU A 210 -38.92 -4.96 6.33
CA LEU A 210 -38.06 -6.15 6.13
C LEU A 210 -38.22 -6.73 4.73
N GLN A 211 -39.43 -6.77 4.16
CA GLN A 211 -39.64 -7.28 2.80
C GLN A 211 -39.00 -6.40 1.73
N ILE A 212 -39.03 -5.08 1.89
CA ILE A 212 -38.37 -4.15 0.96
C ILE A 212 -36.85 -4.32 1.02
N ILE A 213 -36.27 -4.39 2.22
CA ILE A 213 -34.83 -4.62 2.39
C ILE A 213 -34.41 -5.99 1.83
N THR A 214 -35.21 -7.02 2.09
CA THR A 214 -34.90 -8.39 1.60
C THR A 214 -35.02 -8.47 0.08
N LYS A 215 -36.03 -7.83 -0.53
CA LYS A 215 -36.15 -7.76 -2.00
C LYS A 215 -35.04 -6.94 -2.65
N PHE A 216 -34.58 -5.87 -1.98
CA PHE A 216 -33.46 -5.06 -2.47
C PHE A 216 -32.13 -5.85 -2.42
N ILE A 217 -31.87 -6.56 -1.33
CA ILE A 217 -30.69 -7.41 -1.20
C ILE A 217 -30.74 -8.58 -2.20
N ILE A 218 -31.89 -9.24 -2.38
CA ILE A 218 -32.04 -10.31 -3.38
C ILE A 218 -31.84 -9.77 -4.80
N SER A 219 -32.32 -8.56 -5.12
CA SER A 219 -32.13 -7.95 -6.43
C SER A 219 -30.66 -7.62 -6.72
N ILE A 220 -29.90 -7.15 -5.73
CA ILE A 220 -28.46 -6.90 -5.86
C ILE A 220 -27.70 -8.22 -6.05
N VAL A 221 -28.04 -9.26 -5.28
CA VAL A 221 -27.42 -10.58 -5.40
C VAL A 221 -27.71 -11.21 -6.77
N TYR A 222 -28.95 -11.12 -7.27
CA TYR A 222 -29.31 -11.64 -8.60
C TYR A 222 -28.61 -10.90 -9.74
N GLN A 223 -28.44 -9.57 -9.63
CA GLN A 223 -27.70 -8.78 -10.62
C GLN A 223 -26.21 -9.15 -10.68
N VAL A 224 -25.61 -9.47 -9.53
CA VAL A 224 -24.20 -9.90 -9.45
C VAL A 224 -24.01 -11.33 -9.98
N GLN A 225 -24.99 -12.22 -9.81
CA GLN A 225 -24.91 -13.62 -10.23
C GLN A 225 -25.31 -13.85 -11.70
N ALA A 226 -26.14 -12.98 -12.28
CA ALA A 226 -26.63 -13.11 -13.65
C ALA A 226 -25.62 -12.67 -14.74
N GLY A 227 -24.43 -12.18 -14.39
CA GLY A 227 -23.33 -11.99 -15.35
C GLY A 227 -23.58 -11.02 -16.52
N ASN A 228 -24.69 -10.26 -16.52
CA ASN A 228 -25.04 -9.34 -17.59
C ASN A 228 -24.41 -7.96 -17.36
N PHE A 229 -23.07 -7.92 -17.30
CA PHE A 229 -22.32 -6.71 -17.56
C PHE A 229 -21.85 -6.74 -19.02
N PRO A 230 -22.00 -5.64 -19.79
CA PRO A 230 -21.50 -5.58 -21.16
C PRO A 230 -20.00 -5.88 -21.14
N SER A 231 -19.64 -6.92 -21.88
CA SER A 231 -18.31 -7.54 -21.92
C SER A 231 -17.24 -6.51 -22.31
N ASN A 232 -16.61 -5.89 -21.33
CA ASN A 232 -15.43 -5.05 -21.53
C ASN A 232 -14.38 -5.43 -20.49
N LYS A 233 -13.21 -5.88 -20.98
CA LYS A 233 -12.12 -6.54 -20.22
C LYS A 233 -11.48 -5.71 -19.09
N ARG A 234 -12.04 -4.54 -18.75
CA ARG A 234 -11.55 -3.64 -17.69
C ARG A 234 -12.18 -3.91 -16.30
N ASN A 235 -13.25 -4.71 -16.20
CA ASN A 235 -13.99 -4.88 -14.93
C ASN A 235 -13.56 -6.07 -14.05
N CYS A 236 -12.66 -6.95 -14.48
CA CYS A 236 -12.26 -8.12 -13.68
C CYS A 236 -11.51 -7.75 -12.39
N LYS A 237 -10.77 -6.62 -12.38
CA LYS A 237 -10.07 -6.14 -11.16
C LYS A 237 -11.01 -5.50 -10.15
N VAL A 238 -12.06 -4.82 -10.61
CA VAL A 238 -13.07 -4.20 -9.74
C VAL A 238 -13.95 -5.27 -9.08
N GLN A 239 -14.30 -6.34 -9.82
CA GLN A 239 -15.01 -7.49 -9.26
C GLN A 239 -14.21 -8.20 -8.16
N SER A 240 -12.89 -8.40 -8.35
CA SER A 240 -12.06 -9.03 -7.32
C SER A 240 -11.91 -8.17 -6.06
N LEU A 241 -11.86 -6.84 -6.22
CA LEU A 241 -11.77 -5.90 -5.10
C LEU A 241 -13.07 -5.79 -4.31
N LEU A 242 -14.24 -5.78 -4.98
CA LEU A 242 -15.53 -5.83 -4.29
C LEU A 242 -15.77 -7.16 -3.58
N TYR A 243 -15.33 -8.28 -4.16
CA TYR A 243 -15.46 -9.59 -3.52
C TYR A 243 -14.55 -9.71 -2.28
N CYS A 244 -13.31 -9.20 -2.36
CA CYS A 244 -12.41 -9.09 -1.21
C CYS A 244 -12.95 -8.15 -0.12
N TRP A 245 -13.54 -7.01 -0.51
CA TRP A 245 -14.11 -6.07 0.45
C TRP A 245 -15.33 -6.65 1.17
N TYR A 246 -16.21 -7.37 0.45
CA TYR A 246 -17.35 -8.07 1.03
C TYR A 246 -16.93 -9.16 2.02
N HIS A 247 -15.93 -9.98 1.66
CA HIS A 247 -15.38 -11.00 2.56
C HIS A 247 -14.64 -10.41 3.77
N TYR A 248 -13.95 -9.28 3.60
CA TYR A 248 -13.32 -8.57 4.71
C TYR A 248 -14.36 -8.00 5.68
N GLN A 249 -15.46 -7.44 5.17
CA GLN A 249 -16.50 -6.84 5.99
C GLN A 249 -17.32 -7.90 6.75
N THR A 250 -17.60 -9.05 6.14
CA THR A 250 -18.23 -10.21 6.82
C THR A 250 -17.29 -10.84 7.86
N ALA A 251 -15.99 -10.96 7.57
CA ALA A 251 -15.01 -11.43 8.54
C ALA A 251 -14.86 -10.46 9.73
N ALA A 252 -14.87 -9.15 9.49
CA ALA A 252 -14.82 -8.13 10.53
C ALA A 252 -16.09 -8.11 11.41
N ALA A 253 -17.26 -8.35 10.82
CA ALA A 253 -18.52 -8.51 11.56
C ALA A 253 -18.54 -9.78 12.42
N ALA A 254 -18.02 -10.91 11.89
CA ALA A 254 -17.87 -12.16 12.65
C ALA A 254 -16.85 -12.02 13.80
N ALA A 255 -15.76 -11.28 13.61
CA ALA A 255 -14.78 -10.99 14.64
C ALA A 255 -15.35 -10.09 15.76
N LYS A 256 -16.18 -9.09 15.43
CA LYS A 256 -16.89 -8.26 16.43
C LYS A 256 -17.93 -9.08 17.23
N SER A 257 -18.64 -10.00 16.57
CA SER A 257 -19.58 -10.91 17.24
C SER A 257 -18.87 -11.85 18.22
N LYS A 258 -17.74 -12.45 17.83
CA LYS A 258 -16.91 -13.27 18.74
C LYS A 258 -16.34 -12.47 19.91
N LYS A 259 -15.88 -11.23 19.68
CA LYS A 259 -15.37 -10.36 20.76
C LYS A 259 -16.46 -9.98 21.77
N ASN A 260 -17.67 -9.70 21.31
CA ASN A 260 -18.80 -9.43 22.20
C ASN A 260 -19.24 -10.67 22.98
N SER A 261 -19.22 -11.86 22.37
CA SER A 261 -19.52 -13.12 23.07
C SER A 261 -18.48 -13.46 24.15
N ILE A 262 -17.18 -13.25 23.88
CA ILE A 262 -16.09 -13.45 24.86
C ILE A 262 -16.17 -12.41 26.01
N ASN A 263 -16.52 -11.16 25.70
CA ASN A 263 -16.72 -10.13 26.72
C ASN A 263 -17.96 -10.39 27.58
N PHE A 264 -19.03 -10.97 27.02
CA PHE A 264 -20.22 -11.36 27.77
C PHE A 264 -19.95 -12.58 28.67
N ALA A 265 -19.19 -13.57 28.20
CA ALA A 265 -18.77 -14.74 28.98
C ALA A 265 -17.82 -14.35 30.13
N SER A 266 -16.91 -13.39 29.92
CA SER A 266 -16.00 -12.91 30.95
C SER A 266 -16.69 -12.02 32.01
N GLN A 267 -17.71 -11.23 31.63
CA GLN A 267 -18.54 -10.49 32.58
C GLN A 267 -19.46 -11.42 33.40
N SER A 268 -20.03 -12.46 32.78
CA SER A 268 -20.84 -13.46 33.49
C SER A 268 -20.00 -14.25 34.51
N SER A 269 -18.77 -14.64 34.15
CA SER A 269 -17.84 -15.34 35.05
C SER A 269 -17.34 -14.48 36.22
N ARG A 270 -17.16 -13.17 36.02
CA ARG A 270 -16.83 -12.22 37.11
C ARG A 270 -18.01 -11.95 38.04
N LYS A 271 -19.24 -11.95 37.50
CA LYS A 271 -20.47 -11.79 38.30
C LYS A 271 -20.78 -13.05 39.13
N ALA A 272 -20.48 -14.25 38.61
CA ALA A 272 -20.58 -15.51 39.34
C ALA A 272 -19.56 -15.64 40.49
N ARG A 273 -18.32 -15.18 40.32
CA ARG A 273 -17.32 -15.16 41.42
C ARG A 273 -17.68 -14.19 42.54
N ARG A 274 -18.22 -13.01 42.21
CA ARG A 274 -18.71 -12.05 43.24
C ARG A 274 -19.94 -12.53 44.00
N ALA A 275 -20.75 -13.43 43.43
CA ALA A 275 -21.89 -14.03 44.12
C ALA A 275 -21.46 -15.16 45.08
N ALA A 276 -20.36 -15.88 44.78
CA ALA A 276 -19.82 -16.92 45.65
C ALA A 276 -19.11 -16.35 46.90
N ASP A 277 -18.39 -15.22 46.76
CA ASP A 277 -17.71 -14.57 47.89
C ASP A 277 -18.67 -13.81 48.83
N GLY A 278 -19.94 -13.60 48.43
CA GLY A 278 -20.97 -12.94 49.25
C GLY A 278 -21.82 -13.88 50.11
N ALA A 279 -21.67 -15.21 49.96
CA ALA A 279 -22.48 -16.22 50.64
C ALA A 279 -21.75 -16.97 51.78
N GLY A 280 -20.55 -16.49 52.17
CA GLY A 280 -19.65 -17.18 53.11
C GLY A 280 -19.37 -16.45 54.42
N ALA A 281 -20.28 -15.61 54.94
CA ALA A 281 -20.05 -14.92 56.21
C ALA A 281 -21.35 -14.59 56.99
N ARG A 282 -21.96 -15.59 57.64
CA ARG A 282 -22.71 -15.46 58.90
C ARG A 282 -23.21 -16.84 59.37
N THR A 283 -22.36 -17.54 60.12
CA THR A 283 -22.85 -18.49 61.13
C THR A 283 -22.22 -18.09 62.45
N THR A 284 -23.08 -17.61 63.33
CA THR A 284 -22.83 -17.11 64.67
C THR A 284 -22.37 -18.24 65.60
N VAL A 285 -21.21 -18.07 66.23
CA VAL A 285 -20.84 -18.79 67.45
C VAL A 285 -21.44 -18.03 68.63
N SER A 286 -22.51 -18.55 69.24
CA SER A 286 -23.00 -18.10 70.54
C SER A 286 -22.61 -19.12 71.61
N VAL A 287 -21.55 -18.79 72.34
CA VAL A 287 -21.19 -19.39 73.63
C VAL A 287 -21.97 -18.62 74.71
N SER A 288 -22.70 -19.31 75.56
CA SER A 288 -23.06 -18.83 76.90
C SER A 288 -23.33 -20.01 77.82
N ALA A 289 -22.88 -19.83 79.06
CA ALA A 289 -22.96 -20.74 80.20
C ALA A 289 -24.38 -21.13 80.60
#